data_AF-A0A0Q8PWS0-F1
#
_entry.id   AF-A0A0Q8PWS0-F1
#
_cell.length_a   1.000
_cell.length_b   1.000
_cell.length_c   1.000
_cell.angle_alpha   90.00
_cell.angle_beta   90.00
_cell.angle_gamma   90.00
#
_symmetry.space_group_name_H-M   'P 1'
#
loop_
_entity.id
_entity.type
_entity.pdbx_description
1 polymer ?
#
loop_
_entity_poly.entity_id
_entity_poly.type
_entity_poly.pdbx_seq_one_letter_code
_entity_poly.pdbx_strand_id
1 'polypeptide(L)'
;MPTLHLGRIYDPHHPEDGARILVDRLWPRGLSKAAAALDGWPKPLTPSTELRRWYHDGGDFPTFRSRYLAELSSPEAQAELSSLRALLSSGPVILLTASKDLEHSHAAVLRELLTEAAPPA
;
A
#
# COMPACT_ATOMS: atom_id res chain seq x y z
N MET A 1 7.62 -15.79 -9.24
CA MET A 1 6.97 -15.21 -8.05
C MET A 1 7.07 -13.71 -8.19
N PRO A 2 5.95 -12.96 -8.22
CA PRO A 2 6.01 -11.50 -8.28
C PRO A 2 6.72 -10.96 -7.04
N THR A 3 7.64 -10.02 -7.24
CA THR A 3 8.42 -9.44 -6.14
C THR A 3 7.69 -8.20 -5.61
N LEU A 4 7.21 -8.28 -4.37
CA LEU A 4 6.49 -7.18 -3.72
C LEU A 4 7.19 -6.77 -2.42
N HIS A 5 7.69 -5.53 -2.39
CA HIS A 5 8.41 -4.95 -1.27
C HIS A 5 7.55 -3.96 -0.49
N LEU A 6 7.91 -3.75 0.78
CA LEU A 6 7.44 -2.63 1.59
C LEU A 6 8.62 -1.74 1.91
N GLY A 7 8.41 -0.43 1.84
CA GLY A 7 9.41 0.54 2.24
C GLY A 7 8.79 1.82 2.74
N ARG A 8 9.61 2.66 3.38
CA ARG A 8 9.16 3.99 3.74
C ARG A 8 9.45 4.94 2.59
N ILE A 9 8.55 5.87 2.32
CA ILE A 9 8.75 6.87 1.26
C ILE A 9 9.91 7.84 1.51
N TYR A 10 10.45 7.85 2.74
CA TYR A 10 11.62 8.65 3.12
C TYR A 10 12.93 7.88 2.98
N ASP A 11 12.88 6.57 2.79
CA ASP A 11 14.08 5.75 2.64
C ASP A 11 14.63 5.92 1.20
N PRO A 12 15.94 5.71 0.99
CA PRO A 12 16.54 5.76 -0.34
C PRO A 12 15.83 4.82 -1.32
N HIS A 13 15.71 5.24 -2.58
CA HIS A 13 15.18 4.38 -3.63
C HIS A 13 16.28 3.48 -4.17
N HIS A 14 15.94 2.22 -4.44
CA HIS A 14 16.83 1.24 -5.04
C HIS A 14 16.37 0.88 -6.45
N PRO A 15 17.29 0.66 -7.42
CA PRO A 15 16.90 0.27 -8.77
C PRO A 15 16.09 -1.04 -8.83
N GLU A 16 16.25 -1.89 -7.84
CA GLU A 16 15.55 -3.17 -7.69
C GLU A 16 14.10 -3.04 -7.18
N ASP A 17 13.71 -1.87 -6.67
CA ASP A 17 12.36 -1.61 -6.17
C ASP A 17 11.29 -1.72 -7.26
N GLY A 18 11.68 -1.53 -8.52
CA GLY A 18 10.77 -1.48 -9.67
C GLY A 18 9.77 -0.34 -9.54
N ALA A 19 8.48 -0.64 -9.72
CA ALA A 19 7.43 0.38 -9.69
C ALA A 19 7.11 0.84 -8.27
N ARG A 20 7.08 2.15 -8.06
CA ARG A 20 6.97 2.81 -6.75
C ARG A 20 5.57 3.33 -6.51
N ILE A 21 4.83 2.66 -5.63
CA ILE A 21 3.41 2.93 -5.40
C ILE A 21 3.20 3.49 -3.99
N LEU A 22 2.72 4.73 -3.90
CA LEU A 22 2.34 5.31 -2.61
C LEU A 22 0.99 4.76 -2.16
N VAL A 23 0.93 4.26 -0.93
CA VAL A 23 -0.30 3.68 -0.34
C VAL A 23 -0.85 4.47 0.85
N ASP A 24 -0.26 5.64 1.14
CA ASP A 24 -0.86 6.57 2.10
C ASP A 24 -1.97 7.40 1.47
N ARG A 25 -3.09 7.57 2.19
CA ARG A 25 -4.20 8.45 1.74
C ARG A 25 -3.77 9.91 1.56
N LEU A 26 -2.79 10.35 2.33
CA LEU A 26 -2.28 11.71 2.39
C LEU A 26 -0.86 11.77 1.86
N TRP A 27 -0.52 12.88 1.20
CA TRP A 27 0.84 13.10 0.76
C TRP A 27 1.79 13.24 1.96
N PRO A 28 2.94 12.55 1.98
CA PRO A 28 3.92 12.66 3.06
C PRO A 28 4.49 14.09 3.16
N ARG A 29 4.68 14.56 4.38
CA ARG A 29 5.17 15.93 4.62
C ARG A 29 6.65 16.03 4.28
N GLY A 30 7.06 17.17 3.73
CA GLY A 30 8.48 17.46 3.43
C GLY A 30 9.04 16.77 2.19
N LEU A 31 8.22 16.05 1.42
CA LEU A 31 8.62 15.41 0.15
C LEU A 31 8.01 16.14 -1.04
N SER A 32 8.84 16.43 -2.04
CA SER A 32 8.36 16.90 -3.34
C SER A 32 7.93 15.72 -4.21
N LYS A 33 7.03 15.95 -5.18
CA LYS A 33 6.62 14.91 -6.13
C LYS A 33 7.80 14.35 -6.93
N ALA A 34 8.75 15.21 -7.29
CA ALA A 34 9.96 14.82 -8.01
C ALA A 34 10.86 13.93 -7.14
N ALA A 35 11.04 14.27 -5.85
CA ALA A 35 11.86 13.48 -4.94
C ALA A 35 11.23 12.12 -4.58
N ALA A 36 9.90 12.05 -4.53
CA ALA A 36 9.19 10.81 -4.22
C ALA A 36 9.35 9.75 -5.31
N ALA A 37 9.54 10.18 -6.57
CA ALA A 37 9.72 9.33 -7.75
C ALA A 37 8.69 8.20 -7.78
N LEU A 38 7.40 8.57 -7.73
CA LEU A 38 6.29 7.62 -7.68
C LEU A 38 5.77 7.33 -9.08
N ASP A 39 5.52 6.06 -9.35
CA ASP A 39 4.86 5.58 -10.56
C ASP A 39 3.33 5.53 -10.38
N GLY A 40 2.85 5.48 -9.14
CA GLY A 40 1.42 5.43 -8.86
C GLY A 40 1.02 5.88 -7.45
N TRP A 41 -0.23 6.33 -7.33
CA TRP A 41 -0.86 6.67 -6.06
C TRP A 41 -2.36 6.29 -6.07
N PRO A 42 -2.68 4.98 -5.99
CA PRO A 42 -4.05 4.48 -6.06
C PRO A 42 -4.79 4.76 -4.75
N LYS A 43 -5.37 5.96 -4.64
CA LYS A 43 -6.15 6.39 -3.46
C LYS A 43 -7.23 5.41 -3.01
N PRO A 44 -7.95 4.70 -3.90
CA PRO A 44 -8.93 3.69 -3.48
C PRO A 44 -8.33 2.52 -2.69
N LEU A 45 -7.02 2.24 -2.85
CA LEU A 45 -6.32 1.23 -2.05
C LEU A 45 -5.88 1.74 -0.69
N THR A 46 -6.07 3.01 -0.37
CA THR A 46 -5.62 3.59 0.89
C THR A 46 -6.77 3.60 1.90
N PRO A 47 -6.51 3.42 3.21
CA PRO A 47 -7.57 3.44 4.20
C PRO A 47 -8.32 4.78 4.18
N SER A 48 -9.62 4.73 4.44
CA SER A 48 -10.43 5.94 4.53
C SER A 48 -9.91 6.89 5.60
N THR A 49 -10.25 8.18 5.46
CA THR A 49 -9.88 9.20 6.45
C THR A 49 -10.41 8.84 7.84
N GLU A 50 -11.61 8.26 7.91
CA GLU A 50 -12.25 7.87 9.17
C GLU A 50 -11.54 6.69 9.81
N LEU A 51 -11.27 5.62 9.05
CA LEU A 51 -10.57 4.45 9.54
C LEU A 51 -9.14 4.79 9.99
N ARG A 52 -8.44 5.61 9.21
CA ARG A 52 -7.11 6.10 9.55
C ARG A 52 -7.12 6.89 10.87
N ARG A 53 -8.08 7.80 11.06
CA ARG A 53 -8.20 8.57 12.32
C ARG A 53 -8.47 7.65 13.50
N TRP A 54 -9.44 6.76 13.36
CA TRP A 54 -9.79 5.79 14.41
C TRP A 54 -8.59 4.95 14.86
N TYR A 55 -7.78 4.45 13.92
CA TYR A 55 -6.59 3.68 14.26
C TYR A 55 -5.52 4.52 14.97
N HIS A 56 -5.33 5.77 14.55
CA HIS A 56 -4.41 6.69 15.23
C HIS A 56 -4.88 7.15 16.61
N ASP A 57 -6.20 7.15 16.85
CA ASP A 57 -6.81 7.54 18.13
C ASP A 57 -6.82 6.39 19.16
N GLY A 58 -6.08 5.30 18.89
CA GLY A 58 -5.89 4.16 19.81
C GLY A 58 -6.64 2.89 19.40
N GLY A 59 -7.15 2.82 18.17
CA GLY A 59 -7.73 1.59 17.62
C GLY A 59 -6.73 0.43 17.56
N ASP A 60 -7.20 -0.80 17.73
CA ASP A 60 -6.36 -1.99 17.62
C ASP A 60 -6.13 -2.41 16.16
N PHE A 61 -4.97 -3.03 15.91
CA PHE A 61 -4.58 -3.46 14.57
C PHE A 61 -5.47 -4.56 13.97
N PRO A 62 -5.90 -5.60 14.72
CA PRO A 62 -6.81 -6.62 14.18
C PRO A 62 -8.13 -6.03 13.64
N THR A 63 -8.76 -5.13 14.39
CA THR A 63 -9.98 -4.44 13.95
C THR A 63 -9.70 -3.50 12.79
N PHE A 64 -8.56 -2.77 12.81
CA PHE A 64 -8.13 -1.96 11.67
C PHE A 64 -8.01 -2.79 10.39
N ARG A 65 -7.32 -3.93 10.45
CA ARG A 65 -7.16 -4.85 9.32
C ARG A 65 -8.51 -5.31 8.77
N SER A 66 -9.41 -5.77 9.64
CA SER A 66 -10.74 -6.23 9.22
C SER A 66 -11.53 -5.14 8.50
N ARG A 67 -11.57 -3.93 9.08
CA ARG A 67 -12.26 -2.77 8.46
C ARG A 67 -11.62 -2.35 7.14
N TYR A 68 -10.29 -2.35 7.08
CA TYR A 68 -9.57 -1.98 5.87
C TYR A 68 -9.80 -2.99 4.74
N LEU A 69 -9.82 -4.30 5.02
CA LEU A 69 -10.17 -5.33 4.04
C LEU A 69 -11.61 -5.17 3.51
N ALA A 70 -12.53 -4.72 4.37
CA ALA A 70 -13.89 -4.39 3.94
C ALA A 70 -13.91 -3.17 2.99
N GLU A 71 -13.13 -2.13 3.26
CA GLU A 71 -12.98 -0.98 2.34
C GLU A 71 -12.40 -1.40 0.98
N LEU A 72 -11.42 -2.32 0.99
CA LEU A 72 -10.81 -2.87 -0.21
C LEU A 72 -11.77 -3.75 -1.05
N SER A 73 -12.91 -4.15 -0.49
CA SER A 73 -13.94 -4.91 -1.22
C SER A 73 -14.84 -4.02 -2.08
N SER A 74 -14.67 -2.69 -2.03
CA SER A 74 -15.39 -1.76 -2.90
C SER A 74 -15.01 -1.93 -4.38
N PRO A 75 -15.92 -1.65 -5.33
CA PRO A 75 -15.62 -1.79 -6.76
C PRO A 75 -14.40 -0.97 -7.23
N GLU A 76 -14.24 0.23 -6.69
CA GLU A 76 -13.12 1.12 -6.99
C GLU A 76 -11.79 0.54 -6.51
N ALA A 77 -11.75 0.00 -5.29
CA ALA A 77 -10.57 -0.66 -4.76
C ALA A 77 -10.25 -1.96 -5.52
N GLN A 78 -11.26 -2.75 -5.89
CA GLN A 78 -11.06 -3.97 -6.68
C GLN A 78 -10.50 -3.70 -8.08
N ALA A 79 -10.90 -2.60 -8.71
CA ALA A 79 -10.34 -2.16 -9.99
C ALA A 79 -8.85 -1.81 -9.83
N GLU A 80 -8.49 -1.03 -8.81
CA GLU A 80 -7.10 -0.67 -8.53
C GLU A 80 -6.25 -1.88 -8.11
N LEU A 81 -6.80 -2.82 -7.34
CA LEU A 81 -6.14 -4.08 -7.00
C LEU A 81 -5.82 -4.89 -8.26
N SER A 82 -6.72 -4.89 -9.23
CA SER A 82 -6.51 -5.59 -10.51
C SER A 82 -5.39 -4.93 -11.32
N SER A 83 -5.36 -3.59 -11.41
CA SER A 83 -4.25 -2.85 -12.02
C SER A 83 -2.92 -3.12 -11.32
N LEU A 84 -2.91 -3.13 -9.99
CA LEU A 84 -1.70 -3.39 -9.21
C LEU A 84 -1.20 -4.83 -9.37
N ARG A 85 -2.09 -5.82 -9.50
CA ARG A 85 -1.72 -7.20 -9.85
C ARG A 85 -1.13 -7.31 -11.26
N ALA A 86 -1.67 -6.56 -12.23
CA ALA A 86 -1.10 -6.52 -13.57
C ALA A 86 0.32 -5.89 -13.57
N LEU A 87 0.52 -4.86 -12.74
CA LEU A 87 1.84 -4.24 -12.54
C LEU A 87 2.83 -5.23 -11.91
N LEU A 88 2.43 -5.95 -10.86
CA LEU A 88 3.20 -7.03 -10.23
C LEU A 88 3.59 -8.16 -11.20
N SER A 89 2.77 -8.40 -12.22
CA SER A 89 3.06 -9.39 -13.27
C SER A 89 4.11 -8.90 -14.26
N SER A 90 4.37 -7.59 -14.31
CA SER A 90 5.31 -6.94 -15.24
C SER A 90 6.70 -6.71 -14.63
N GLY A 91 6.84 -6.79 -13.30
CA GLY A 91 8.11 -6.57 -12.62
C GLY A 91 7.97 -6.39 -11.11
N PRO A 92 9.08 -6.06 -10.42
CA PRO A 92 9.06 -5.75 -9.00
C PRO A 92 8.23 -4.49 -8.72
N VAL A 93 7.58 -4.48 -7.55
CA VAL A 93 6.80 -3.33 -7.05
C VAL A 93 7.15 -3.09 -5.60
N ILE A 94 7.30 -1.83 -5.21
CA ILE A 94 7.40 -1.41 -3.81
C ILE A 94 6.17 -0.59 -3.41
N LEU A 95 5.54 -1.00 -2.30
CA LEU A 95 4.51 -0.20 -1.65
C LEU A 95 5.18 0.72 -0.63
N LEU A 96 4.94 2.02 -0.78
CA LEU A 96 5.56 3.06 0.02
C LEU A 96 4.55 3.69 0.97
N THR A 97 4.93 3.81 2.23
CA THR A 97 4.17 4.51 3.27
C THR A 97 5.07 5.45 4.08
N ALA A 98 4.51 6.48 4.67
CA ALA A 98 5.16 7.34 5.66
C ALA A 98 5.19 6.71 7.05
N SER A 99 4.46 5.60 7.28
CA SER A 99 4.43 4.88 8.55
C SER A 99 5.85 4.52 9.00
N LYS A 100 6.09 4.57 10.31
CA LYS A 100 7.33 4.07 10.92
C LYS A 100 7.27 2.58 11.19
N ASP A 101 6.08 2.08 11.53
CA ASP A 101 5.81 0.67 11.70
C ASP A 101 5.25 0.15 10.38
N LEU A 102 6.08 -0.57 9.63
CA LEU A 102 5.68 -1.15 8.34
C LEU A 102 4.82 -2.40 8.54
N GLU A 103 5.15 -3.23 9.53
CA GLU A 103 4.47 -4.51 9.79
C GLU A 103 3.04 -4.30 10.32
N HIS A 104 2.82 -3.28 11.16
CA HIS A 104 1.48 -2.89 11.63
C HIS A 104 0.91 -1.71 10.82
N SER A 105 1.02 -1.77 9.49
CA SER A 105 0.47 -0.75 8.60
C SER A 105 -0.55 -1.31 7.61
N HIS A 106 -1.34 -0.41 7.02
CA HIS A 106 -2.17 -0.75 5.86
C HIS A 106 -1.34 -1.28 4.68
N ALA A 107 -0.09 -0.83 4.52
CA ALA A 107 0.80 -1.32 3.48
C ALA A 107 1.09 -2.83 3.67
N ALA A 108 1.30 -3.29 4.91
CA ALA A 108 1.46 -4.70 5.21
C ALA A 108 0.21 -5.51 4.89
N VAL A 109 -0.98 -5.01 5.27
CA VAL A 109 -2.25 -5.67 4.94
C VAL A 109 -2.44 -5.77 3.41
N LEU A 110 -2.11 -4.72 2.67
CA LEU A 110 -2.21 -4.72 1.21
C LEU A 110 -1.21 -5.68 0.56
N ARG A 111 0.04 -5.73 1.05
CA ARG A 111 1.02 -6.71 0.60
C ARG A 111 0.51 -8.13 0.81
N GLU A 112 0.05 -8.43 2.03
CA GLU A 112 -0.47 -9.76 2.37
C GLU A 112 -1.60 -10.18 1.44
N LEU A 113 -2.59 -9.30 1.22
CA LEU A 113 -3.70 -9.53 0.31
C LEU A 113 -3.24 -9.83 -1.13
N LEU A 114 -2.20 -9.14 -1.61
CA LEU A 114 -1.65 -9.32 -2.96
C LEU A 114 -0.82 -10.60 -3.08
N THR A 115 -0.19 -11.05 -1.99
CA THR A 115 0.58 -12.29 -1.94
C THR A 115 -0.26 -13.54 -1.67
N GLU A 116 -1.31 -13.44 -0.86
CA GLU A 116 -2.19 -14.55 -0.48
C GLU A 116 -3.19 -14.90 -1.59
N ALA A 117 -3.58 -13.92 -2.42
CA ALA A 117 -4.45 -14.15 -3.58
C ALA A 117 -3.76 -14.82 -4.77
N ALA A 118 -2.45 -15.12 -4.69
CA ALA A 118 -1.81 -15.98 -5.68
C ALA A 118 -2.30 -17.42 -5.44
N PRO A 119 -3.01 -18.07 -6.38
CA PRO A 119 -3.40 -19.46 -6.18
C PRO A 119 -2.13 -20.30 -6.00
N PRO A 120 -2.16 -21.37 -5.17
CA PRO A 120 -1.15 -22.40 -5.29
C PRO A 120 -1.20 -22.90 -6.75
N ALA A 121 -0.02 -22.92 -7.38
CA ALA A 121 0.18 -23.41 -8.74
C ALA A 121 -0.33 -24.85 -8.92
#